data_AF-A0A7Z8D103-F1
#
_entry.id   AF-A0A7Z8D103-F1
#
_cell.length_a   1.000
_cell.length_b   1.000
_cell.length_c   1.000
_cell.angle_alpha   90.00
_cell.angle_beta   90.00
_cell.angle_gamma   90.00
#
_symmetry.space_group_name_H-M   'P 1'
#
loop_
_entity.id
_entity.type
_entity.pdbx_description
1 polymer ?
#
loop_
_entity_poly.entity_id
_entity_poly.type
_entity_poly.pdbx_seq_one_letter_code
_entity_poly.pdbx_strand_id
1 'polypeptide(L)'
;MTTDVEKQDVTTVFWTNVEWHLENKGWTWRNVFGYQGSIYKQKQSNISLAKVQEVATKLGIDDYAILFEEIPDNDERGIQI
;
A
#
# COMPACT_ATOMS: atom_id res chain seq x y z
N MET A 1 11.22 0.54 -27.75
CA MET A 1 10.57 1.49 -26.83
C MET A 1 10.87 0.99 -25.45
N THR A 2 11.87 1.59 -24.80
CA THR A 2 12.23 1.26 -23.42
C THR A 2 11.15 1.88 -22.57
N THR A 3 10.29 1.07 -21.98
CA THR A 3 9.40 1.53 -20.92
C THR A 3 10.30 1.91 -19.75
N ASP A 4 10.56 3.20 -19.58
CA ASP A 4 11.02 3.76 -18.31
C ASP A 4 9.89 3.54 -17.31
N VAL A 5 9.76 2.30 -16.83
CA VAL A 5 9.00 2.01 -15.62
C VAL A 5 9.79 2.71 -14.53
N GLU A 6 9.31 3.88 -14.11
CA GLU A 6 9.84 4.58 -12.96
C GLU A 6 9.94 3.53 -11.84
N LYS A 7 11.17 3.21 -11.44
CA LYS A 7 11.41 2.13 -10.49
C LYS A 7 10.94 2.64 -9.14
N GLN A 8 9.67 2.39 -8.82
CA GLN A 8 9.08 2.82 -7.57
C GLN A 8 9.86 2.18 -6.41
N ASP A 9 10.21 2.99 -5.42
CA ASP A 9 10.82 2.47 -4.20
C ASP A 9 9.83 1.51 -3.52
N VAL A 10 10.35 0.43 -2.93
CA VAL A 10 9.53 -0.59 -2.26
C VAL A 10 8.66 0.00 -1.13
N THR A 11 9.13 1.08 -0.50
CA THR A 11 8.37 1.82 0.51
C THR A 11 7.16 2.52 -0.12
N THR A 12 7.35 3.11 -1.30
CA THR A 12 6.25 3.74 -2.06
C THR A 12 5.21 2.70 -2.45
N VAL A 13 5.63 1.58 -3.04
CA VAL A 13 4.73 0.46 -3.41
C VAL A 13 3.94 0.00 -2.19
N PHE A 14 4.63 -0.24 -1.07
CA PHE A 14 3.99 -0.66 0.17
C PHE A 14 2.88 0.30 0.61
N TRP A 15 3.16 1.60 0.69
CA TRP A 15 2.18 2.56 1.19
C TRP A 15 1.02 2.81 0.22
N THR A 16 1.26 2.73 -1.08
CA THR A 16 0.21 2.77 -2.11
C THR A 16 -0.72 1.56 -1.94
N ASN A 17 -0.17 0.36 -1.73
CA ASN A 17 -0.95 -0.85 -1.52
C ASN A 17 -1.76 -0.79 -0.22
N VAL A 18 -1.20 -0.25 0.87
CA VAL A 18 -1.95 -0.01 2.11
C VAL A 18 -3.14 0.92 1.84
N GLU A 19 -2.92 2.02 1.11
CA GLU A 19 -3.98 2.97 0.77
C GLU A 19 -5.10 2.31 -0.03
N TRP A 20 -4.76 1.56 -1.07
CA TRP A 20 -5.71 0.82 -1.89
C TRP A 20 -6.55 -0.16 -1.07
N HIS A 21 -5.94 -0.93 -0.16
CA HIS A 21 -6.68 -1.84 0.73
C HIS A 21 -7.66 -1.11 1.65
N LEU A 22 -7.27 0.06 2.17
CA LEU A 22 -8.15 0.88 3.00
C LEU A 22 -9.36 1.36 2.20
N GLU A 23 -9.12 1.90 0.99
CA GLU A 23 -10.18 2.43 0.12
C GLU A 23 -11.18 1.35 -0.28
N ASN A 24 -10.73 0.17 -0.70
CA ASN A 24 -11.61 -0.94 -1.08
C ASN A 24 -12.45 -1.48 0.09
N LYS A 25 -11.96 -1.32 1.33
CA LYS A 25 -12.69 -1.71 2.54
C LYS A 25 -13.55 -0.58 3.11
N GLY A 26 -13.53 0.60 2.50
CA GLY A 26 -14.19 1.80 3.03
C GLY A 26 -13.60 2.25 4.37
N TRP A 27 -12.36 1.89 4.66
CA TRP A 27 -11.67 2.23 5.89
C TRP A 27 -10.86 3.50 5.72
N THR A 28 -10.70 4.24 6.82
CA THR A 28 -9.79 5.39 6.86
C THR A 28 -8.53 5.01 7.61
N TRP A 29 -7.43 5.68 7.27
CA TRP A 29 -6.18 5.63 8.04
C TRP A 29 -6.40 5.78 9.54
N ARG A 30 -7.31 6.68 9.93
CA ARG A 30 -7.65 6.94 11.32
C ARG A 30 -8.34 5.77 11.99
N ASN A 31 -9.22 5.07 11.29
CA ASN A 31 -9.93 3.93 11.86
C ASN A 31 -8.97 2.75 12.15
N VAL A 32 -7.95 2.58 11.30
CA VAL A 32 -7.01 1.44 11.40
C VAL A 32 -5.78 1.75 12.27
N PHE A 33 -5.28 2.98 12.22
CA PHE A 33 -4.01 3.36 12.86
C PHE A 33 -4.14 4.51 13.87
N GLY A 34 -5.34 5.07 14.05
CA GLY A 34 -5.61 6.11 15.04
C GLY A 34 -5.22 7.53 14.61
N TYR A 35 -5.23 8.43 15.58
CA TYR A 35 -5.15 9.88 15.39
C TYR A 35 -3.69 10.36 15.37
N GLN A 36 -2.89 10.02 14.35
CA GLN A 36 -1.48 10.41 14.35
C GLN A 36 -0.95 10.94 13.01
N GLY A 37 -0.25 12.08 13.08
CA GLY A 37 0.66 12.56 12.03
C GLY A 37 1.88 11.66 11.81
N SER A 38 2.06 10.62 12.64
CA SER A 38 3.11 9.62 12.48
C SER A 38 2.90 8.72 11.27
N ILE A 39 1.66 8.52 10.79
CA ILE A 39 1.37 7.76 9.57
C ILE A 39 2.00 8.44 8.36
N TYR A 40 1.84 9.76 8.23
CA TYR A 40 2.44 10.52 7.14
C TYR A 40 3.97 10.48 7.17
N LYS A 41 4.57 10.51 8.37
CA LYS A 41 6.03 10.28 8.53
C LYS A 41 6.43 8.85 8.16
N GLN A 42 5.61 7.86 8.50
CA GLN A 42 5.84 6.47 8.15
C GLN A 42 5.76 6.23 6.63
N LYS A 43 4.84 6.92 5.91
CA LYS A 43 4.74 6.91 4.44
C LYS A 43 6.05 7.30 3.73
N GLN A 44 6.92 8.04 4.41
CA GLN A 44 8.19 8.56 3.85
C GLN A 44 9.44 7.92 4.45
N SER A 45 9.31 7.01 5.42
CA SER A 45 10.45 6.39 6.11
C SER A 45 10.67 4.96 5.64
N ASN A 46 11.94 4.53 5.62
CA ASN A 46 12.29 3.11 5.50
C ASN A 46 11.45 2.26 6.47
N ILE A 47 10.94 1.14 5.97
CA ILE A 47 10.04 0.26 6.71
C ILE A 47 10.72 -1.07 7.04
N SER A 48 10.52 -1.56 8.27
CA SER A 48 10.95 -2.90 8.67
C SER A 48 9.91 -3.96 8.30
N LEU A 49 10.35 -5.19 8.05
CA LEU A 49 9.44 -6.32 7.79
C LEU A 49 8.43 -6.55 8.92
N ALA A 50 8.83 -6.32 10.18
CA ALA A 50 7.91 -6.39 11.32
C ALA A 50 6.75 -5.38 11.21
N LYS A 51 7.02 -4.20 10.65
CA LYS A 51 5.98 -3.18 10.43
C LYS A 51 5.06 -3.53 9.27
N VAL A 52 5.61 -4.13 8.22
CA VAL A 52 4.83 -4.67 7.09
C VAL A 52 3.82 -5.69 7.62
N GLN A 53 4.28 -6.66 8.42
CA GLN A 53 3.44 -7.67 9.05
C GLN A 53 2.37 -7.06 9.97
N GLU A 54 2.73 -6.09 10.84
CA GLU A 54 1.77 -5.40 11.71
C GLU A 54 0.62 -4.76 10.91
N VAL A 55 0.97 -4.11 9.79
CA VAL A 55 0.02 -3.43 8.91
C VAL A 55 -0.85 -4.44 8.17
N ALA A 56 -0.25 -5.49 7.60
CA ALA A 56 -0.98 -6.53 6.90
C ALA A 56 -1.98 -7.26 7.82
N THR A 57 -1.57 -7.58 9.07
CA THR A 57 -2.46 -8.13 10.09
C THR A 57 -3.64 -7.20 10.39
N LYS A 58 -3.40 -5.88 10.53
CA LYS A 58 -4.47 -4.89 10.72
C LYS A 58 -5.41 -4.77 9.53
N LEU A 59 -4.88 -4.95 8.33
CA LEU A 59 -5.66 -5.02 7.11
C LEU A 59 -6.37 -6.36 6.93
N GLY A 60 -5.98 -7.42 7.64
CA GLY A 60 -6.51 -8.77 7.47
C GLY A 60 -6.15 -9.37 6.11
N ILE A 61 -4.89 -9.21 5.70
CA ILE A 61 -4.31 -9.76 4.45
C ILE A 61 -3.06 -10.60 4.78
N ASP A 62 -2.49 -11.27 3.79
CA ASP A 62 -1.25 -12.03 3.95
C ASP A 62 -0.05 -11.10 4.17
N ASP A 63 0.78 -11.42 5.16
CA ASP A 63 1.70 -10.53 5.86
C ASP A 63 2.69 -9.81 4.93
N TYR A 64 3.10 -10.45 3.83
CA TYR A 64 4.08 -9.91 2.88
C TYR A 64 3.55 -9.69 1.47
N ALA A 65 2.32 -10.10 1.16
CA ALA A 65 1.74 -9.94 -0.16
C ALA A 65 1.68 -8.46 -0.57
N ILE A 66 1.40 -7.59 0.40
CA ILE A 66 1.31 -6.14 0.22
C ILE A 66 2.58 -5.47 -0.34
N LEU A 67 3.75 -6.10 -0.24
CA LEU A 67 5.00 -5.56 -0.81
C LEU A 67 5.14 -5.77 -2.32
N PHE A 68 4.37 -6.71 -2.88
CA PHE A 68 4.53 -7.19 -4.26
C PHE A 68 3.22 -7.15 -5.05
N GLU A 69 2.13 -6.73 -4.41
CA GLU A 69 0.85 -6.58 -5.08
C GLU A 69 0.93 -5.50 -6.17
N GLU A 70 0.56 -5.89 -7.38
CA GLU A 70 0.27 -4.97 -8.47
C GLU A 70 -1.17 -4.50 -8.28
N ILE A 71 -1.34 -3.23 -7.90
CA ILE A 71 -2.65 -2.60 -7.99
C ILE A 71 -2.98 -2.55 -9.48
N PRO A 72 -4.13 -3.07 -9.93
CA PRO A 72 -4.53 -2.89 -11.32
C PRO A 72 -4.56 -1.39 -11.60
N ASP A 73 -3.69 -0.95 -12.52
CA ASP A 73 -3.77 0.40 -13.04
C ASP A 73 -5.22 0.60 -13.44
N ASN A 74 -5.88 1.57 -12.82
CA ASN A 74 -7.23 1.94 -13.18
C ASN A 74 -7.13 2.68 -14.53
N ASP A 75 -6.71 1.98 -15.58
CA ASP A 75 -6.93 2.40 -16.95
C ASP A 75 -8.44 2.60 -17.03
N GLU A 76 -8.82 3.78 -17.46
CA GLU A 76 -10.18 4.30 -17.58
C GLU A 76 -11.01 3.53 -18.64
N ARG A 77 -10.73 2.23 -18.82
CA ARG A 77 -11.20 1.36 -19.89
C ARG A 77 -11.84 0.06 -19.41
N GLY A 78 -11.80 -0.28 -18.12
CA GLY A 78 -12.65 -1.33 -17.56
C GLY A 78 -12.57 -2.69 -18.26
N ILE A 79 -11.39 -3.12 -18.73
CA ILE A 79 -11.20 -4.48 -19.26
C ILE A 79 -10.13 -5.18 -18.43
N GLN A 80 -10.58 -6.19 -17.67
CA GLN A 80 -9.72 -7.19 -17.07
C GLN A 80 -9.22 -8.13 -18.18
N ILE A 81 -7.91 -8.33 -18.26
CA ILE A 81 -7.29 -9.44 -19.02
C ILE A 81 -7.14 -10.67 -18.12
#